data_AF-A0A3R7UUN6-F1
#
_entry.id   AF-A0A3R7UUN6-F1
#
_cell.length_a   1.000
_cell.length_b   1.000
_cell.length_c   1.000
_cell.angle_alpha   90.00
_cell.angle_beta   90.00
_cell.angle_gamma   90.00
#
_symmetry.space_group_name_H-M   'P 1'
#
loop_
_entity.id
_entity.type
_entity.pdbx_description
1 polymer ?
#
loop_
_entity_poly.entity_id
_entity_poly.type
_entity_poly.pdbx_seq_one_letter_code
_entity_poly.pdbx_strand_id
1 'polypeptide(L)'
;MARLSPTQRIRKWWRANPDIHYSVTAYTSILFAGAMGWGLLFLMLGGATDPATSSMVPFSWACLIVGGIGCFFLLPEFFAYLSLRDTFEEICALDSRTEVIRRRKEAEDAAEALGAGYRSRLLEVYHNLEIKPNRRWSERPKNSAESVSWWSNPRSKISIILPHLNALKKVETHRALIFLTSFFLILIVFESVFGGLDASSRSLNDMIVGNPVQSHPPPHIDSVSAVIALALSMLLWMTTPARSIEEDVE
;
A
#
# COMPACT_ATOMS: atom_id res chain seq x y z
N MET A 1 15.16 16.11 29.56
CA MET A 1 14.95 15.56 28.19
C MET A 1 13.84 16.35 27.50
N ALA A 2 14.12 17.05 26.40
CA ALA A 2 13.11 17.84 25.68
C ALA A 2 12.13 16.91 24.94
N ARG A 3 10.82 17.11 25.12
CA ARG A 3 9.79 16.35 24.40
C ARG A 3 9.75 16.79 22.94
N LEU A 4 10.04 15.87 22.02
CA LEU A 4 9.95 16.12 20.57
C LEU A 4 8.50 16.45 20.16
N SER A 5 8.33 17.44 19.28
CA SER A 5 7.04 17.77 18.70
C SER A 5 6.48 16.60 17.86
N PRO A 6 5.15 16.51 17.66
CA PRO A 6 4.54 15.42 16.88
C PRO A 6 5.12 15.30 15.46
N THR A 7 5.34 16.43 14.78
CA THR A 7 5.93 16.48 13.43
C THR A 7 7.38 16.00 13.41
N GLN A 8 8.18 16.37 14.40
CA GLN A 8 9.56 15.90 14.52
C GLN A 8 9.62 14.40 14.82
N ARG A 9 8.67 13.86 15.59
CA ARG A 9 8.56 12.42 15.84
C ARG A 9 8.22 11.66 14.56
N ILE A 10 7.23 12.11 13.79
CA ILE A 10 6.88 11.50 12.50
C ILE A 10 8.07 11.57 11.54
N ARG A 11 8.77 12.71 11.45
CA ARG A 11 9.95 12.85 10.58
C ARG A 11 11.14 12.00 11.04
N LYS A 12 11.33 11.81 12.35
CA LYS A 12 12.35 10.90 12.89
C LYS A 12 11.99 9.45 12.60
N TRP A 13 10.72 9.10 12.78
CA TRP A 13 10.18 7.78 12.51
C TRP A 13 10.27 7.41 11.03
N TRP A 14 9.86 8.31 10.14
CA TRP A 14 9.97 8.13 8.69
C TRP A 14 11.41 7.81 8.31
N ARG A 15 12.37 8.62 8.78
CA ARG A 15 13.81 8.37 8.55
C ARG A 15 14.32 7.05 9.13
N ALA A 16 13.69 6.52 10.17
CA ALA A 16 14.09 5.26 10.79
C ALA A 16 13.48 4.02 10.11
N ASN A 17 12.50 4.17 9.20
CA ASN A 17 11.79 3.07 8.55
C ASN A 17 11.85 3.18 7.01
N PRO A 18 13.04 3.09 6.39
CA PRO A 18 13.20 3.22 4.93
C PRO A 18 12.43 2.16 4.14
N ASP A 19 12.28 0.95 4.69
CA ASP A 19 11.58 -0.17 4.06
C ASP A 19 10.11 0.12 3.70
N ILE A 20 9.51 1.11 4.36
CA ILE A 20 8.11 1.46 4.19
C ILE A 20 7.95 2.52 3.09
N HIS A 21 9.00 3.29 2.77
CA HIS A 21 8.94 4.46 1.88
C HIS A 21 8.43 4.09 0.50
N TYR A 22 9.08 3.11 -0.15
CA TYR A 22 8.66 2.64 -1.47
C TYR A 22 7.20 2.19 -1.49
N SER A 23 6.80 1.34 -0.53
CA SER A 23 5.44 0.78 -0.51
C SER A 23 4.37 1.85 -0.28
N VAL A 24 4.60 2.78 0.65
CA VAL A 24 3.66 3.86 0.95
C VAL A 24 3.57 4.81 -0.25
N THR A 25 4.70 5.27 -0.78
CA THR A 25 4.72 6.14 -1.96
C THR A 25 4.03 5.47 -3.15
N ALA A 26 4.26 4.17 -3.39
CA ALA A 26 3.60 3.42 -4.45
C ALA A 26 2.08 3.34 -4.28
N TYR A 27 1.59 2.81 -3.15
CA TYR A 27 0.15 2.66 -2.92
C TYR A 27 -0.58 4.00 -2.89
N THR A 28 -0.01 4.99 -2.23
CA THR A 28 -0.59 6.33 -2.16
C THR A 28 -0.63 6.98 -3.55
N SER A 29 0.40 6.81 -4.38
CA SER A 29 0.39 7.29 -5.77
C SER A 29 -0.66 6.60 -6.62
N ILE A 30 -0.84 5.28 -6.49
CA ILE A 30 -1.86 4.51 -7.21
C ILE A 30 -3.27 4.99 -6.80
N LEU A 31 -3.50 5.25 -5.51
CA LEU A 31 -4.79 5.75 -5.02
C LEU A 31 -5.11 7.15 -5.55
N PHE A 32 -4.15 8.08 -5.53
CA PHE A 32 -4.36 9.41 -6.09
C PHE A 32 -4.54 9.38 -7.61
N ALA A 33 -3.79 8.52 -8.31
CA ALA A 33 -3.96 8.31 -9.75
C ALA A 33 -5.33 7.72 -10.07
N GLY A 34 -5.82 6.79 -9.26
CA GLY A 34 -7.18 6.25 -9.37
C GLY A 34 -8.26 7.29 -9.11
N ALA A 35 -8.10 8.12 -8.09
CA ALA A 35 -9.02 9.23 -7.78
C ALA A 35 -9.05 10.29 -8.90
N MET A 36 -7.88 10.64 -9.45
CA MET A 36 -7.76 11.55 -10.59
C MET A 36 -8.40 10.94 -11.85
N GLY A 37 -8.13 9.65 -12.11
CA GLY A 37 -8.72 8.90 -13.22
C GLY A 37 -10.24 8.83 -13.14
N TRP A 38 -10.80 8.58 -11.95
CA TRP A 38 -12.23 8.64 -11.69
C TRP A 38 -12.82 10.03 -12.01
N GLY A 39 -12.20 11.09 -11.50
CA GLY A 39 -12.63 12.46 -11.76
C GLY A 39 -12.63 12.82 -13.25
N LEU A 40 -11.59 12.41 -13.99
CA LEU A 40 -11.50 12.64 -15.44
C LEU A 40 -12.54 11.83 -16.22
N LEU A 41 -12.73 10.56 -15.86
CA LEU A 41 -13.75 9.69 -16.46
C LEU A 41 -15.15 10.28 -16.27
N PHE A 42 -15.45 10.76 -15.06
CA PHE A 42 -16.73 11.40 -14.73
C PHE A 42 -17.01 12.63 -15.59
N LEU A 43 -15.99 13.46 -15.85
CA LEU A 43 -16.12 14.61 -16.75
C LEU A 43 -16.32 14.19 -18.21
N MET A 44 -15.55 13.21 -18.69
CA MET A 44 -15.62 12.72 -20.08
C MET A 44 -16.96 12.05 -20.40
N LEU A 45 -17.57 11.38 -19.43
CA LEU A 45 -18.88 10.74 -19.56
C LEU A 45 -20.06 11.72 -19.41
N GLY A 46 -19.80 13.02 -19.25
CA GLY A 46 -20.86 14.02 -19.10
C GLY A 46 -21.54 14.00 -17.72
N GLY A 47 -20.93 13.39 -16.71
CA GLY A 47 -21.48 13.33 -15.34
C GLY A 47 -21.62 14.70 -14.68
N ALA A 48 -20.94 15.74 -15.17
CA ALA A 48 -21.16 17.11 -14.70
C ALA A 48 -22.45 17.75 -15.24
N THR A 49 -23.00 17.22 -16.33
CA THR A 49 -24.14 17.80 -17.07
C THR A 49 -25.42 16.96 -16.97
N ASP A 50 -25.32 15.71 -16.53
CA ASP A 50 -26.46 14.81 -16.38
C ASP A 50 -27.21 15.07 -15.04
N PRO A 51 -28.50 15.45 -15.06
CA PRO A 51 -29.30 15.65 -13.86
C PRO A 51 -29.33 14.45 -12.91
N ALA A 52 -29.19 13.22 -13.43
CA ALA A 52 -29.19 11.99 -12.64
C ALA A 52 -27.94 11.86 -11.74
N THR A 53 -26.85 12.54 -12.09
CA THR A 53 -25.55 12.43 -11.40
C THR A 53 -25.18 13.70 -10.63
N SER A 54 -26.11 14.65 -10.50
CA SER A 54 -25.89 15.97 -9.85
C SER A 54 -25.33 15.87 -8.42
N SER A 55 -25.64 14.81 -7.69
CA SER A 55 -25.15 14.56 -6.32
C SER A 55 -23.70 14.07 -6.28
N MET A 56 -23.21 13.43 -7.35
CA MET A 56 -21.84 12.93 -7.46
C MET A 56 -20.86 13.99 -7.98
N VAL A 57 -21.37 15.14 -8.45
CA VAL A 57 -20.55 16.25 -8.96
C VAL A 57 -19.57 16.74 -7.88
N PRO A 58 -19.98 17.10 -6.64
CA PRO A 58 -19.03 17.59 -5.63
C PRO A 58 -17.97 16.55 -5.24
N PHE A 59 -18.35 15.27 -5.15
CA PHE A 59 -17.42 14.18 -4.83
C PHE A 59 -16.41 13.95 -5.96
N SER A 60 -16.87 13.91 -7.20
CA SER A 60 -16.00 13.69 -8.36
C SER A 60 -15.04 14.86 -8.59
N TRP A 61 -15.48 16.10 -8.34
CA TRP A 61 -14.59 17.27 -8.29
C TRP A 61 -13.58 17.19 -7.15
N ALA A 62 -13.99 16.76 -5.95
CA ALA A 62 -13.08 16.56 -4.84
C ALA A 62 -12.03 15.48 -5.17
N CYS A 63 -12.43 14.34 -5.75
CA CYS A 63 -11.53 13.30 -6.23
C CYS A 63 -10.57 13.80 -7.31
N LEU A 64 -11.04 14.63 -8.24
CA LEU A 64 -10.21 15.21 -9.30
C LEU A 64 -9.15 16.17 -8.73
N ILE A 65 -9.56 17.08 -7.83
CA ILE A 65 -8.66 18.07 -7.24
C ILE A 65 -7.65 17.39 -6.30
N VAL A 66 -8.13 16.56 -5.38
CA VAL A 66 -7.30 15.86 -4.40
C VAL A 66 -6.40 14.84 -5.10
N GLY A 67 -6.93 14.09 -6.07
CA GLY A 67 -6.19 13.19 -6.95
C GLY A 67 -5.09 13.91 -7.71
N GLY A 68 -5.42 15.02 -8.39
CA GLY A 68 -4.47 15.81 -9.16
C GLY A 68 -3.34 16.39 -8.31
N ILE A 69 -3.65 16.98 -7.15
CA ILE A 69 -2.65 17.49 -6.22
C ILE A 69 -1.76 16.35 -5.71
N GLY A 70 -2.35 15.22 -5.31
CA GLY A 70 -1.60 14.05 -4.85
C GLY A 70 -0.65 13.49 -5.91
N CYS A 71 -1.13 13.34 -7.14
CA CYS A 71 -0.30 12.92 -8.27
C CYS A 71 0.85 13.91 -8.54
N PHE A 72 0.60 15.21 -8.48
CA PHE A 72 1.65 16.20 -8.75
C PHE A 72 2.87 16.03 -7.84
N PHE A 73 2.66 15.72 -6.56
CA PHE A 73 3.74 15.56 -5.59
C PHE A 73 4.31 14.14 -5.50
N LEU A 74 3.45 13.12 -5.54
CA LEU A 74 3.88 11.74 -5.26
C LEU A 74 4.28 10.98 -6.52
N LEU A 75 3.71 11.32 -7.68
CA LEU A 75 3.95 10.59 -8.92
C LEU A 75 5.41 10.72 -9.42
N PRO A 76 6.08 11.89 -9.33
CA PRO A 76 7.51 11.98 -9.67
C PRO A 76 8.39 11.08 -8.78
N GLU A 77 8.10 11.03 -7.48
CA GLU A 77 8.82 10.19 -6.54
C GLU A 77 8.57 8.71 -6.82
N PHE A 78 7.32 8.35 -7.14
CA PHE A 78 6.96 6.99 -7.53
C PHE A 78 7.67 6.54 -8.81
N PHE A 79 7.74 7.38 -9.85
CA PHE A 79 8.48 7.05 -11.07
C PHE A 79 9.98 6.88 -10.83
N ALA A 80 10.58 7.67 -9.93
CA ALA A 80 11.97 7.47 -9.53
C ALA A 80 12.19 6.09 -8.89
N TYR A 81 11.28 5.66 -8.00
CA TYR A 81 11.34 4.32 -7.43
C TYR A 81 11.11 3.21 -8.47
N LEU A 82 10.19 3.38 -9.41
CA LEU A 82 9.97 2.41 -10.49
C LEU A 82 11.22 2.24 -11.35
N SER A 83 11.87 3.34 -11.76
CA SER A 83 13.13 3.28 -12.50
C SER A 83 14.22 2.53 -11.74
N LEU A 84 14.29 2.74 -10.42
CA LEU A 84 15.25 2.07 -9.55
C LEU A 84 14.96 0.57 -9.44
N ARG A 85 13.69 0.20 -9.32
CA ARG A 85 13.23 -1.20 -9.32
C ARG A 85 13.54 -1.90 -10.64
N ASP A 86 13.25 -1.26 -11.77
CA ASP A 86 13.48 -1.86 -13.08
C ASP A 86 14.98 -2.07 -13.34
N THR A 87 15.82 -1.11 -12.93
CA THR A 87 17.29 -1.25 -12.95
C THR A 87 17.77 -2.40 -12.07
N PHE A 88 17.19 -2.54 -10.86
CA PHE A 88 17.50 -3.64 -9.96
C PHE A 88 17.10 -5.00 -10.54
N GLU A 89 15.90 -5.11 -11.10
CA GLU A 89 15.39 -6.33 -11.73
C GLU A 89 16.26 -6.74 -12.93
N GLU A 90 16.68 -5.77 -13.75
CA GLU A 90 17.64 -5.98 -14.85
C GLU A 90 18.96 -6.56 -14.32
N ILE A 91 19.52 -5.99 -13.25
CA ILE A 91 20.79 -6.46 -12.69
C ILE A 91 20.65 -7.86 -12.08
N CYS A 92 19.54 -8.14 -11.38
CA CYS A 92 19.28 -9.45 -10.81
C CYS A 92 18.99 -10.53 -11.87
N ALA A 93 18.53 -10.15 -13.06
CA ALA A 93 18.33 -11.07 -14.17
C ALA A 93 19.64 -11.44 -14.91
N LEU A 94 20.76 -10.78 -14.59
CA LEU A 94 22.06 -11.10 -15.18
C LEU A 94 22.65 -12.37 -14.55
N ASP A 95 22.85 -13.40 -15.37
CA ASP A 95 23.52 -14.64 -14.96
C ASP A 95 25.06 -14.51 -14.91
N SER A 96 25.62 -13.42 -15.43
CA SER A 96 27.08 -13.25 -15.48
C SER A 96 27.63 -12.56 -14.23
N ARG A 97 28.53 -13.27 -13.53
CA ARG A 97 29.20 -12.78 -12.32
C ARG A 97 29.91 -11.43 -12.53
N THR A 98 30.59 -11.27 -13.66
CA THR A 98 31.42 -10.08 -13.94
C THR A 98 30.57 -8.83 -14.16
N GLU A 99 29.42 -8.95 -14.83
CA GLU A 99 28.52 -7.81 -15.06
C GLU A 99 27.79 -7.38 -13.78
N VAL A 100 27.41 -8.34 -12.93
CA VAL A 100 26.83 -8.07 -11.61
C VAL A 100 27.85 -7.36 -10.70
N ILE A 101 29.13 -7.73 -10.76
CA ILE A 101 30.20 -7.03 -10.02
C ILE A 101 30.38 -5.61 -10.58
N ARG A 102 30.30 -5.42 -11.91
CA ARG A 102 30.46 -4.11 -12.56
C ARG A 102 29.36 -3.14 -12.13
N ARG A 103 28.09 -3.58 -12.09
CA ARG A 103 26.93 -2.77 -11.67
C ARG A 103 26.58 -2.93 -10.19
N ARG A 104 27.48 -3.47 -9.37
CA ARG A 104 27.27 -3.73 -7.94
C ARG A 104 26.74 -2.50 -7.20
N LYS A 105 27.36 -1.34 -7.43
CA LYS A 105 27.00 -0.12 -6.72
C LYS A 105 25.55 0.30 -7.01
N GLU A 106 25.12 0.19 -8.26
CA GLU A 106 23.76 0.51 -8.68
C GLU A 106 22.74 -0.46 -8.04
N ALA A 107 23.07 -1.75 -7.99
CA ALA A 107 22.21 -2.75 -7.34
C ALA A 107 22.11 -2.56 -5.82
N GLU A 108 23.23 -2.24 -5.16
CA GLU A 108 23.29 -1.96 -3.73
C GLU A 108 22.50 -0.67 -3.39
N ASP A 109 22.73 0.42 -4.13
CA ASP A 109 22.02 1.69 -3.92
C ASP A 109 20.50 1.53 -4.18
N ALA A 110 20.12 0.76 -5.22
CA ALA A 110 18.72 0.46 -5.51
C ALA A 110 18.06 -0.40 -4.41
N ALA A 111 18.73 -1.45 -3.95
CA ALA A 111 18.22 -2.30 -2.90
C ALA A 111 18.08 -1.56 -1.55
N GLU A 112 18.97 -0.61 -1.26
CA GLU A 112 18.91 0.22 -0.06
C GLU A 112 17.70 1.17 -0.11
N ALA A 113 17.43 1.78 -1.26
CA ALA A 113 16.28 2.68 -1.45
C ALA A 113 14.93 1.95 -1.51
N LEU A 114 14.88 0.71 -2.03
CA LEU A 114 13.66 -0.10 -2.10
C LEU A 114 13.33 -0.86 -0.80
N GLY A 115 14.34 -1.08 0.05
CA GLY A 115 14.20 -1.65 1.39
C GLY A 115 14.64 -3.10 1.54
N ALA A 116 14.50 -3.63 2.77
CA ALA A 116 15.10 -4.88 3.22
C ALA A 116 14.69 -6.13 2.41
N GLY A 117 13.54 -6.12 1.72
CA GLY A 117 13.11 -7.24 0.87
C GLY A 117 13.94 -7.37 -0.41
N TYR A 118 14.29 -6.24 -1.03
CA TYR A 118 15.16 -6.21 -2.20
C TYR A 118 16.61 -6.48 -1.79
N ARG A 119 17.01 -6.02 -0.60
CA ARG A 119 18.32 -6.36 0.01
C ARG A 119 18.52 -7.86 0.22
N SER A 120 17.53 -8.59 0.73
CA SER A 120 17.64 -10.05 0.88
C SER A 120 17.73 -10.76 -0.46
N ARG A 121 16.96 -10.31 -1.46
CA ARG A 121 16.99 -10.86 -2.82
C ARG A 121 18.36 -10.64 -3.49
N LEU A 122 18.96 -9.47 -3.29
CA LEU A 122 20.32 -9.20 -3.80
C LEU A 122 21.37 -10.11 -3.18
N LEU A 123 21.27 -10.37 -1.87
CA LEU A 123 22.18 -11.27 -1.17
C LEU A 123 22.05 -12.73 -1.64
N GLU A 124 20.85 -13.15 -2.01
CA GLU A 124 20.60 -14.45 -2.62
C GLU A 124 21.30 -14.56 -3.98
N VAL A 125 21.18 -13.54 -4.83
CA VAL A 125 21.89 -13.49 -6.13
C VAL A 125 23.42 -13.51 -5.94
N TYR A 126 23.95 -12.78 -4.95
CA TYR A 126 25.39 -12.82 -4.63
C TYR A 126 25.84 -14.18 -4.13
N HIS A 127 25.02 -14.86 -3.33
CA HIS A 127 25.29 -16.22 -2.89
C HIS A 127 25.33 -17.19 -4.07
N ASN A 128 24.34 -17.13 -4.97
CA ASN A 128 24.25 -17.99 -6.16
C ASN A 128 25.42 -17.78 -7.14
N LEU A 129 25.95 -16.56 -7.24
CA LEU A 129 27.08 -16.22 -8.11
C LEU A 129 28.45 -16.31 -7.41
N GLU A 130 28.50 -16.83 -6.16
CA GLU A 130 29.72 -16.92 -5.34
C GLU A 130 30.47 -15.57 -5.23
N ILE A 131 29.71 -14.49 -5.12
CA ILE A 131 30.22 -13.13 -4.96
C ILE A 131 30.23 -12.83 -3.46
N LYS A 132 31.41 -12.55 -2.89
CA LYS A 132 31.50 -12.10 -1.49
C LYS A 132 30.90 -10.69 -1.35
N PRO A 133 29.84 -10.50 -0.53
CA PRO A 133 29.27 -9.18 -0.28
C PRO A 133 30.26 -8.31 0.50
N ASN A 134 30.15 -6.98 0.36
CA ASN A 134 30.96 -6.05 1.13
C ASN A 134 30.63 -6.13 2.63
N ARG A 135 31.53 -5.70 3.54
CA ARG A 135 31.32 -5.82 5.00
C ARG A 135 29.99 -5.21 5.46
N ARG A 136 29.57 -4.09 4.85
CA ARG A 136 28.27 -3.41 5.07
C ARG A 136 27.05 -4.24 4.64
N TRP A 137 27.24 -5.20 3.74
CA TRP A 137 26.20 -6.04 3.11
C TRP A 137 26.27 -7.50 3.55
N SER A 138 27.34 -7.91 4.23
CA SER A 138 27.55 -9.29 4.68
C SER A 138 26.58 -9.74 5.78
N GLU A 139 26.00 -8.79 6.50
CA GLU A 139 24.94 -9.10 7.47
C GLU A 139 23.65 -9.34 6.69
N ARG A 140 23.17 -10.60 6.67
CA ARG A 140 21.76 -10.87 6.35
C ARG A 140 20.94 -9.95 7.24
N PRO A 141 19.94 -9.21 6.70
CA PRO A 141 19.01 -8.53 7.58
C PRO A 141 18.46 -9.56 8.57
N LYS A 142 18.67 -9.35 9.87
CA LYS A 142 18.28 -10.24 11.00
C LYS A 142 16.78 -10.65 10.95
N ASN A 143 16.01 -9.97 10.10
CA ASN A 143 14.58 -10.14 9.84
C ASN A 143 14.25 -11.18 8.75
N SER A 144 15.22 -11.90 8.18
CA SER A 144 14.94 -12.97 7.22
C SER A 144 14.68 -14.30 7.94
N ALA A 145 13.40 -14.68 8.01
CA ALA A 145 12.89 -16.03 8.27
C ALA A 145 12.62 -16.48 9.72
N GLU A 146 12.01 -15.63 10.55
CA GLU A 146 10.93 -16.17 11.39
C GLU A 146 9.61 -15.93 10.66
N SER A 147 8.81 -16.98 10.48
CA SER A 147 7.46 -16.89 9.92
C SER A 147 6.57 -16.16 10.93
N VAL A 148 6.68 -14.84 10.96
CA VAL A 148 5.86 -14.00 11.83
C VAL A 148 4.41 -14.16 11.39
N SER A 149 3.64 -14.92 12.17
CA SER A 149 2.23 -15.20 11.90
C SER A 149 1.44 -13.89 11.86
N TRP A 150 0.93 -13.54 10.67
CA TRP A 150 0.14 -12.33 10.42
C TRP A 150 -1.06 -12.23 11.37
N TRP A 151 -1.68 -13.36 11.71
CA TRP A 151 -2.86 -13.42 12.59
C TRP A 151 -2.57 -13.15 14.07
N SER A 152 -1.37 -13.48 14.55
CA SER A 152 -1.03 -13.39 15.97
C SER A 152 -0.05 -12.27 16.31
N ASN A 153 0.38 -11.47 15.33
CA ASN A 153 1.32 -10.38 15.57
C ASN A 153 0.62 -9.00 15.62
N PRO A 154 0.40 -8.42 16.82
CA PRO A 154 -0.18 -7.09 16.96
C PRO A 154 0.78 -5.96 16.52
N ARG A 155 2.05 -6.28 16.31
CA ARG A 155 3.10 -5.37 15.81
C ARG A 155 2.98 -5.21 14.29
N SER A 156 1.81 -4.75 13.86
CA SER A 156 1.47 -4.49 12.46
C SER A 156 1.97 -3.12 11.99
N LYS A 157 2.10 -2.91 10.68
CA LYS A 157 2.50 -1.60 10.12
C LYS A 157 1.61 -0.47 10.66
N ILE A 158 0.31 -0.71 10.82
CA ILE A 158 -0.63 0.28 11.38
C ILE A 158 -0.35 0.60 12.87
N SER A 159 0.04 -0.39 13.66
CA SER A 159 0.43 -0.19 15.06
C SER A 159 1.68 0.69 15.20
N ILE A 160 2.57 0.60 14.20
CA ILE A 160 3.79 1.41 14.13
C ILE A 160 3.47 2.83 13.63
N ILE A 161 2.58 2.96 12.64
CA ILE A 161 2.15 4.25 12.09
C ILE A 161 1.34 5.06 13.13
N LEU A 162 0.51 4.40 13.95
CA LEU A 162 -0.30 5.03 15.01
C LEU A 162 0.13 4.56 16.41
N PRO A 163 1.31 4.96 16.90
CA PRO A 163 1.92 4.40 18.11
C PRO A 163 1.19 4.74 19.43
N HIS A 164 0.27 5.70 19.40
CA HIS A 164 -0.50 6.18 20.55
C HIS A 164 -1.83 5.46 20.75
N LEU A 165 -2.27 4.66 19.79
CA LEU A 165 -3.45 3.82 19.94
C LEU A 165 -3.05 2.53 20.64
N ASN A 166 -3.07 2.55 21.98
CA ASN A 166 -2.78 1.37 22.80
C ASN A 166 -3.70 0.18 22.47
N ALA A 167 -4.88 0.44 21.88
CA ALA A 167 -5.77 -0.58 21.34
C ALA A 167 -5.10 -1.40 20.21
N LEU A 168 -4.39 -0.78 19.27
CA LEU A 168 -3.76 -1.47 18.13
C LEU A 168 -2.59 -2.39 18.52
N LYS A 169 -2.07 -2.23 19.74
CA LYS A 169 -1.01 -3.09 20.30
C LYS A 169 -1.58 -4.35 20.97
N LYS A 170 -2.89 -4.43 21.16
CA LYS A 170 -3.55 -5.63 21.70
C LYS A 170 -3.80 -6.64 20.58
N VAL A 171 -3.47 -7.90 20.85
CA VAL A 171 -3.70 -9.02 19.92
C VAL A 171 -5.18 -9.15 19.55
N GLU A 172 -6.08 -8.90 20.51
CA GLU A 172 -7.53 -8.94 20.31
C GLU A 172 -8.00 -7.91 19.28
N THR A 173 -7.55 -6.67 19.41
CA THR A 173 -7.91 -5.58 18.48
C THR A 173 -7.30 -5.79 17.11
N HIS A 174 -6.08 -6.32 17.03
CA HIS A 174 -5.45 -6.70 15.76
C HIS A 174 -6.25 -7.77 15.01
N ARG A 175 -6.63 -8.85 15.71
CA ARG A 175 -7.48 -9.91 15.14
C ARG A 175 -8.86 -9.39 14.75
N ALA A 176 -9.47 -8.56 15.59
CA ALA A 176 -10.74 -7.93 15.30
C ALA A 176 -10.66 -7.03 14.05
N LEU A 177 -9.58 -6.29 13.89
CA LEU A 177 -9.35 -5.44 12.72
C LEU A 177 -9.20 -6.27 11.44
N ILE A 178 -8.40 -7.35 11.46
CA ILE A 178 -8.27 -8.28 10.33
C ILE A 178 -9.62 -8.90 9.99
N PHE A 179 -10.32 -9.43 10.99
CA PHE A 179 -11.62 -10.07 10.81
C PHE A 179 -12.63 -9.10 10.21
N LEU A 180 -12.76 -7.89 10.78
CA LEU A 180 -13.71 -6.90 10.35
C LEU A 180 -13.42 -6.41 8.93
N THR A 181 -12.16 -6.09 8.63
CA THR A 181 -11.77 -5.62 7.29
C THR A 181 -11.92 -6.69 6.23
N SER A 182 -11.53 -7.94 6.53
CA SER A 182 -11.73 -9.09 5.64
C SER A 182 -13.22 -9.38 5.43
N PHE A 183 -14.02 -9.34 6.50
CA PHE A 183 -15.47 -9.56 6.44
C PHE A 183 -16.17 -8.54 5.53
N PHE A 184 -15.89 -7.24 5.70
CA PHE A 184 -16.46 -6.22 4.83
C PHE A 184 -15.99 -6.35 3.37
N LEU A 185 -14.74 -6.74 3.14
CA LEU A 185 -14.22 -6.96 1.79
C LEU A 185 -14.91 -8.16 1.14
N ILE A 186 -15.11 -9.25 1.88
CA ILE A 186 -15.88 -10.42 1.43
C ILE A 186 -17.32 -10.03 1.12
N LEU A 187 -17.98 -9.22 1.97
CA LEU A 187 -19.33 -8.76 1.71
C LEU A 187 -19.41 -7.94 0.42
N ILE A 188 -18.48 -7.00 0.19
CA ILE A 188 -18.46 -6.21 -1.04
C ILE A 188 -18.25 -7.11 -2.26
N VAL A 189 -17.32 -8.07 -2.19
CA VAL A 189 -17.10 -9.03 -3.28
C VAL A 189 -18.32 -9.93 -3.49
N PHE A 190 -18.97 -10.38 -2.43
CA PHE A 190 -20.15 -11.24 -2.48
C PHE A 190 -21.34 -10.52 -3.11
N GLU A 191 -21.63 -9.28 -2.67
CA GLU A 191 -22.63 -8.41 -3.27
C GLU A 191 -22.31 -8.08 -4.74
N SER A 192 -21.03 -7.84 -5.05
CA SER A 192 -20.63 -7.47 -6.41
C SER A 192 -20.68 -8.65 -7.39
N VAL A 193 -20.29 -9.85 -6.97
CA VAL A 193 -20.16 -11.02 -7.86
C VAL A 193 -21.43 -11.85 -7.91
N PHE A 194 -22.16 -11.98 -6.80
CA PHE A 194 -23.34 -12.84 -6.71
C PHE A 194 -24.65 -12.05 -6.61
N GLY A 195 -24.60 -10.72 -6.44
CA GLY A 195 -25.80 -9.91 -6.22
C GLY A 195 -26.41 -10.13 -4.83
N GLY A 196 -25.58 -10.48 -3.85
CA GLY A 196 -26.03 -10.67 -2.48
C GLY A 196 -26.99 -11.86 -2.32
N LEU A 197 -27.88 -11.77 -1.33
CA LEU A 197 -28.88 -12.80 -1.06
C LEU A 197 -30.08 -12.75 -2.02
N ASP A 198 -30.33 -11.59 -2.62
CA ASP A 198 -31.48 -11.36 -3.51
C ASP A 198 -31.14 -11.58 -4.98
N ALA A 199 -29.94 -12.11 -5.28
CA ALA A 199 -29.38 -12.30 -6.63
C ALA A 199 -29.35 -11.01 -7.48
N SER A 200 -29.42 -9.84 -6.84
CA SER A 200 -29.35 -8.53 -7.47
C SER A 200 -28.40 -7.62 -6.69
N SER A 201 -27.40 -7.07 -7.38
CA SER A 201 -26.41 -6.21 -6.77
C SER A 201 -27.02 -4.84 -6.51
N ARG A 202 -26.97 -4.37 -5.25
CA ARG A 202 -27.46 -3.05 -4.87
C ARG A 202 -26.33 -2.05 -4.90
N SER A 203 -26.57 -0.89 -5.50
CA SER A 203 -25.57 0.18 -5.49
C SER A 203 -25.50 0.86 -4.11
N LEU A 204 -24.34 0.76 -3.45
CA LEU A 204 -23.99 1.58 -2.28
C LEU A 204 -23.91 3.06 -2.63
N ASN A 205 -23.55 3.40 -3.87
CA ASN A 205 -23.59 4.75 -4.39
C ASN A 205 -25.00 5.33 -4.31
N ASP A 206 -26.01 4.60 -4.78
CA ASP A 206 -27.41 5.04 -4.68
C ASP A 206 -27.87 5.16 -3.22
N MET A 207 -27.46 4.22 -2.37
CA MET A 207 -27.81 4.23 -0.94
C MET A 207 -27.24 5.43 -0.18
N ILE A 208 -26.00 5.83 -0.47
CA ILE A 208 -25.34 6.98 0.19
C ILE A 208 -25.87 8.31 -0.37
N VAL A 209 -26.18 8.34 -1.67
CA VAL A 209 -26.73 9.51 -2.37
C VAL A 209 -28.19 9.78 -2.00
N GLY A 210 -28.92 8.77 -1.51
CA GLY A 210 -30.34 8.86 -1.19
C GLY A 210 -31.26 8.71 -2.42
N ASN A 211 -30.72 8.17 -3.51
CA ASN A 211 -31.50 7.80 -4.70
C ASN A 211 -32.30 6.52 -4.41
N PRO A 212 -33.39 6.25 -5.17
CA PRO A 212 -34.03 4.95 -5.12
C PRO A 212 -33.00 3.88 -5.47
N VAL A 213 -32.75 2.95 -4.55
CA VAL A 213 -31.72 1.91 -4.69
C VAL A 213 -32.04 1.07 -5.93
N GLN A 214 -31.23 1.22 -6.98
CA GLN A 214 -31.38 0.42 -8.19
C GLN A 214 -30.68 -0.93 -8.01
N SER A 215 -31.31 -1.96 -8.57
CA SER A 215 -30.75 -3.30 -8.65
C SER A 215 -30.05 -3.49 -9.99
N HIS A 216 -28.81 -3.93 -9.95
CA HIS A 216 -28.01 -4.25 -11.13
C HIS A 216 -27.78 -5.77 -11.22
N PRO A 217 -27.76 -6.34 -12.44
CA PRO A 217 -27.40 -7.74 -12.61
C PRO A 217 -25.93 -7.95 -12.24
N PRO A 218 -25.60 -8.94 -11.39
CA PRO A 218 -24.20 -9.28 -11.12
C PRO A 218 -23.51 -9.86 -12.37
N PRO A 219 -22.18 -9.67 -12.55
CA PRO A 219 -21.29 -8.96 -11.65
C PRO A 219 -21.37 -7.43 -11.83
N HIS A 220 -21.52 -6.69 -10.73
CA HIS A 220 -21.56 -5.23 -10.72
C HIS A 220 -20.85 -4.69 -9.49
N ILE A 221 -19.88 -3.78 -9.69
CA ILE A 221 -19.26 -3.02 -8.59
C ILE A 221 -19.42 -1.54 -8.92
N ASP A 222 -20.08 -0.80 -8.02
CA ASP A 222 -20.19 0.65 -8.15
C ASP A 222 -18.93 1.35 -7.62
N SER A 223 -18.79 2.62 -7.97
CA SER A 223 -17.57 3.39 -7.69
C SER A 223 -17.33 3.56 -6.19
N VAL A 224 -18.40 3.70 -5.41
CA VAL A 224 -18.33 3.81 -3.95
C VAL A 224 -17.83 2.50 -3.35
N SER A 225 -18.39 1.35 -3.74
CA SER A 225 -17.94 0.03 -3.29
C SER A 225 -16.50 -0.24 -3.73
N ALA A 226 -16.10 0.19 -4.93
CA ALA A 226 -14.73 0.05 -5.41
C ALA A 226 -13.74 0.86 -4.54
N VAL A 227 -14.07 2.12 -4.19
CA VAL A 227 -13.24 2.95 -3.32
C VAL A 227 -13.16 2.37 -1.91
N ILE A 228 -14.29 1.92 -1.34
CA ILE A 228 -14.32 1.29 -0.02
C ILE A 228 -13.51 -0.02 -0.03
N ALA A 229 -13.65 -0.85 -1.07
CA ALA A 229 -12.88 -2.08 -1.22
C ALA A 229 -11.38 -1.82 -1.30
N LEU A 230 -10.95 -0.80 -2.04
CA LEU A 230 -9.55 -0.38 -2.09
C LEU A 230 -9.06 0.12 -0.73
N ALA A 231 -9.85 0.94 -0.03
CA ALA A 231 -9.51 1.42 1.31
C ALA A 231 -9.41 0.28 2.34
N LEU A 232 -10.34 -0.67 2.31
CA LEU A 232 -10.32 -1.86 3.16
C LEU A 232 -9.16 -2.79 2.81
N SER A 233 -8.83 -2.95 1.54
CA SER A 233 -7.66 -3.71 1.08
C SER A 233 -6.36 -3.08 1.59
N MET A 234 -6.26 -1.75 1.50
CA MET A 234 -5.13 -1.00 2.04
C MET A 234 -5.03 -1.16 3.56
N LEU A 235 -6.15 -1.06 4.27
CA LEU A 235 -6.22 -1.22 5.72
C LEU A 235 -5.83 -2.65 6.14
N LEU A 236 -6.33 -3.66 5.45
CA LEU A 236 -5.99 -5.07 5.65
C LEU A 236 -4.49 -5.30 5.41
N TRP A 237 -3.92 -4.72 4.35
CA TRP A 237 -2.47 -4.78 4.12
C TRP A 237 -1.67 -4.08 5.22
N MET A 238 -2.16 -2.96 5.76
CA MET A 238 -1.50 -2.28 6.89
C MET A 238 -1.54 -3.10 8.20
N THR A 239 -2.41 -4.10 8.31
CA THR A 239 -2.34 -5.09 9.40
C THR A 239 -1.21 -6.10 9.22
N THR A 240 -0.56 -6.16 8.06
CA THR A 240 0.59 -7.07 7.88
C THR A 240 1.70 -6.77 8.90
N PRO A 241 2.43 -7.80 9.37
CA PRO A 241 3.45 -7.61 10.41
C PRO A 241 4.51 -6.63 9.93
N ALA A 242 4.86 -5.70 10.81
CA ALA A 242 6.00 -4.82 10.59
C ALA A 242 7.29 -5.56 10.93
N ARG A 243 8.29 -5.46 10.07
CA ARG A 243 9.61 -6.05 10.31
C ARG A 243 10.23 -5.35 11.53
N SER A 244 10.64 -6.12 12.53
CA SER A 244 11.11 -5.60 13.82
C SER A 244 12.43 -4.83 13.68
N ILE A 245 12.50 -3.68 14.34
CA ILE A 245 13.72 -3.01 14.78
C ILE A 245 13.67 -3.09 16.31
N GLU A 246 14.04 -4.22 16.90
CA GLU A 246 14.37 -4.28 18.33
C GLU A 246 14.93 -5.66 18.69
N GLU A 247 16.25 -5.72 18.75
CA GLU A 247 17.00 -6.51 19.72
C GLU A 247 18.40 -5.90 19.72
N ASP A 248 18.62 -4.94 20.63
CA ASP A 248 19.91 -4.57 21.23
C ASP A 248 19.63 -3.53 22.34
N VAL A 249 18.89 -3.96 23.37
CA VAL A 249 19.04 -3.48 24.75
C VAL A 249 18.96 -4.72 25.64
N GLU A 250 20.04 -5.50 25.62
CA GLU A 250 20.78 -6.08 26.76
C GLU A 250 21.75 -7.17 26.27
#